data_AF-A0A925TN22-F1
#
_entry.id   AF-A0A925TN22-F1
#
_cell.length_a   1.000
_cell.length_b   1.000
_cell.length_c   1.000
_cell.angle_alpha   90.00
_cell.angle_beta   90.00
_cell.angle_gamma   90.00
#
_symmetry.space_group_name_H-M   'P 1'
#
loop_
_entity.id
_entity.type
_entity.pdbx_description
1 polymer ?
#
loop_
_entity_poly.entity_id
_entity_poly.type
_entity_poly.pdbx_seq_one_letter_code
_entity_poly.pdbx_strand_id
1 'polypeptide(L)'
;MFEDAANRAYYSAFHAAIAALAHAGILDAKQRNNHKWVAVTFVTELIHRRKIYPNHYADYLETLRELREVADYQVIEVGRKRIERQLTKAKEFFQIVQTKIQQ
;
A
#
# COMPACT_ATOMS: atom_id res chain seq x y z
N MET A 1 -11.09 -4.00 16.62
CA MET A 1 -10.47 -2.86 17.32
C MET A 1 -10.00 -1.84 16.27
N PHE A 2 -9.74 -0.59 16.64
CA PHE A 2 -9.27 0.45 15.71
C PHE A 2 -7.90 0.11 15.08
N GLU A 3 -7.02 -0.53 15.86
CA GLU A 3 -5.72 -1.00 15.39
C GLU A 3 -5.82 -2.10 14.32
N ASP A 4 -6.78 -3.02 14.45
CA ASP A 4 -7.05 -4.03 13.40
C ASP A 4 -7.43 -3.40 12.06
N ALA A 5 -8.05 -2.22 12.08
CA ALA A 5 -8.43 -1.51 10.87
C ALA A 5 -7.20 -0.94 10.16
N ALA A 6 -6.22 -0.40 10.90
CA ALA A 6 -4.94 0.07 10.36
C ALA A 6 -4.15 -1.09 9.73
N ASN A 7 -4.11 -2.23 10.41
CA ASN A 7 -3.49 -3.45 9.91
C ASN A 7 -4.11 -3.90 8.57
N ARG A 8 -5.44 -4.03 8.53
CA ARG A 8 -6.18 -4.42 7.31
C ARG A 8 -6.04 -3.40 6.18
N ALA A 9 -6.03 -2.11 6.50
CA ALA A 9 -5.82 -1.04 5.52
C ALA A 9 -4.47 -1.19 4.82
N TYR A 10 -3.41 -1.45 5.59
CA TYR A 10 -2.08 -1.68 5.05
C TYR A 10 -2.03 -2.92 4.15
N TYR A 11 -2.50 -4.08 4.63
CA TYR A 11 -2.43 -5.32 3.85
C TYR A 11 -3.27 -5.28 2.57
N SER A 12 -4.41 -4.56 2.59
CA SER A 12 -5.21 -4.33 1.38
C SER A 12 -4.38 -3.61 0.29
N ALA A 13 -3.74 -2.50 0.65
CA ALA A 13 -2.90 -1.76 -0.29
C ALA A 13 -1.64 -2.54 -0.70
N PHE A 14 -1.02 -3.27 0.23
CA PHE A 14 0.14 -4.12 -0.04
C PHE A 14 -0.18 -5.22 -1.05
N HIS A 15 -1.30 -5.92 -0.90
CA HIS A 15 -1.73 -6.93 -1.87
C HIS A 15 -2.13 -6.34 -3.20
N ALA A 16 -2.73 -5.13 -3.22
CA ALA A 16 -2.95 -4.40 -4.46
C ALA A 16 -1.62 -4.10 -5.18
N ALA A 17 -0.59 -3.64 -4.46
CA ALA A 17 0.73 -3.39 -5.05
C ALA A 17 1.37 -4.67 -5.62
N ILE A 18 1.25 -5.80 -4.92
CA ILE A 18 1.68 -7.11 -5.44
C ILE A 18 0.94 -7.45 -6.74
N ALA A 19 -0.37 -7.27 -6.78
CA ALA A 19 -1.17 -7.54 -7.98
C ALA A 19 -0.76 -6.63 -9.15
N ALA A 20 -0.48 -5.35 -8.89
CA ALA A 20 -0.01 -4.41 -9.90
C ALA A 20 1.37 -4.82 -10.47
N LEU A 21 2.30 -5.24 -9.61
CA LEU A 21 3.61 -5.73 -10.02
C LEU A 21 3.52 -7.04 -10.80
N ALA A 22 2.60 -7.94 -10.42
CA ALA A 22 2.35 -9.18 -11.14
C ALA A 22 1.80 -8.90 -12.54
N HIS A 23 0.79 -8.04 -12.64
CA HIS A 23 0.18 -7.63 -13.90
C HIS A 23 1.19 -6.94 -14.83
N ALA A 24 2.10 -6.15 -14.27
CA ALA A 24 3.17 -5.48 -15.03
C ALA A 24 4.34 -6.42 -15.44
N GLY A 25 4.33 -7.69 -15.03
CA GLY A 25 5.37 -8.68 -15.30
C GLY A 25 6.68 -8.46 -14.51
N ILE A 26 6.62 -7.79 -13.35
CA ILE A 26 7.79 -7.38 -12.55
C ILE A 26 7.92 -8.21 -11.26
N LEU A 27 6.83 -8.85 -10.80
CA LEU A 27 6.82 -9.56 -9.52
C LEU A 27 7.81 -10.73 -9.49
N ASP A 28 8.81 -10.65 -8.62
CA ASP A 28 9.62 -11.80 -8.21
C ASP A 28 8.89 -12.57 -7.10
N ALA A 29 8.61 -13.86 -7.35
CA ALA A 29 7.94 -14.73 -6.39
C ALA A 29 8.66 -14.81 -5.03
N LYS A 30 10.00 -14.71 -5.02
CA LYS A 30 10.80 -14.72 -3.79
C LYS A 30 10.64 -13.43 -2.98
N GLN A 31 10.29 -12.32 -3.64
CA GLN A 31 10.16 -11.00 -3.04
C GLN A 31 8.71 -10.62 -2.71
N ARG A 32 7.73 -11.46 -3.06
CA ARG A 32 6.29 -11.18 -2.88
C ARG A 32 5.92 -10.75 -1.46
N ASN A 33 6.58 -11.30 -0.44
CA ASN A 33 6.30 -10.98 0.97
C ASN A 33 7.29 -9.95 1.55
N ASN A 34 8.21 -9.43 0.74
CA ASN A 34 9.16 -8.42 1.17
C ASN A 34 8.52 -7.03 1.05
N HIS A 35 8.03 -6.52 2.18
CA HIS A 35 7.35 -5.22 2.28
C HIS A 35 8.15 -4.06 1.68
N LYS A 36 9.46 -4.01 1.96
CA LYS A 36 10.35 -2.98 1.43
C LYS A 36 10.51 -3.10 -0.07
N TRP A 37 10.76 -4.33 -0.56
CA TRP A 37 10.94 -4.56 -2.00
C TRP A 37 9.69 -4.19 -2.79
N VAL A 38 8.51 -4.63 -2.35
CA VAL A 38 7.23 -4.32 -3.03
C VAL A 38 6.99 -2.81 -3.08
N ALA A 39 7.15 -2.11 -1.96
CA ALA A 39 6.94 -0.66 -1.90
C ALA A 39 7.90 0.10 -2.83
N VAL A 40 9.20 -0.19 -2.73
CA VAL A 40 10.22 0.47 -3.56
C VAL A 40 10.03 0.16 -5.05
N THR A 41 9.76 -1.11 -5.38
CA THR A 41 9.61 -1.55 -6.77
C THR A 41 8.34 -0.96 -7.39
N PHE A 42 7.22 -0.93 -6.66
CA PHE A 42 5.99 -0.30 -7.14
C PHE A 42 6.21 1.16 -7.52
N VAL A 43 6.83 1.93 -6.61
CA VAL A 43 7.10 3.36 -6.84
C VAL A 43 8.09 3.55 -8.00
N THR A 44 9.22 2.84 -7.97
CA THR A 44 10.27 3.02 -8.98
C THR A 44 9.79 2.64 -10.38
N GLU A 45 9.17 1.47 -10.51
CA GLU A 45 8.80 0.93 -11.81
C GLU A 45 7.46 1.49 -12.30
N LEU A 46 6.41 1.48 -11.48
CA LEU A 46 5.06 1.76 -11.95
C LEU A 46 4.67 3.24 -11.82
N ILE A 47 5.30 4.00 -10.91
CA ILE A 47 5.10 5.45 -10.81
C ILE A 47 6.19 6.20 -11.56
N HIS A 48 7.46 6.03 -11.21
CA HIS A 48 8.51 6.90 -11.71
C HIS A 48 8.94 6.56 -13.14
N ARG A 49 9.18 5.28 -13.45
CA ARG A 49 9.70 4.85 -14.75
C ARG A 49 8.61 4.73 -15.81
N ARG A 50 7.58 3.90 -15.55
CA ARG A 50 6.51 3.61 -16.53
C ARG A 50 5.37 4.62 -16.51
N LYS A 51 5.28 5.47 -15.48
CA LYS A 51 4.22 6.51 -15.35
C LYS A 51 2.80 5.94 -15.43
N ILE A 52 2.59 4.70 -14.97
CA ILE A 52 1.28 4.02 -14.99
C ILE A 52 0.37 4.61 -13.91
N TYR A 53 0.94 4.91 -12.75
CA TYR A 53 0.23 5.49 -11.61
C TYR A 53 0.70 6.93 -11.34
N PRO A 54 -0.21 7.83 -10.92
CA PRO A 54 0.14 9.19 -10.52
C PRO A 54 1.15 9.28 -9.37
N ASN A 55 1.94 10.36 -9.37
CA ASN A 55 3.03 10.57 -8.40
C ASN A 55 2.56 10.71 -6.95
N HIS A 56 1.35 11.20 -6.72
CA HIS A 56 0.82 11.40 -5.35
C HIS A 56 0.50 10.08 -4.63
N TYR A 57 0.56 8.93 -5.31
CA TYR A 57 0.43 7.62 -4.65
C TYR A 57 1.76 7.07 -4.13
N ALA A 58 2.89 7.74 -4.39
CA ALA A 58 4.21 7.20 -4.06
C ALA A 58 4.45 7.01 -2.55
N ASP A 59 3.87 7.86 -1.72
CA ASP A 59 3.99 7.83 -0.26
C ASP A 59 2.92 6.95 0.42
N TYR A 60 1.90 6.49 -0.32
CA TYR A 60 0.75 5.82 0.28
C TYR A 60 1.17 4.53 0.99
N LEU A 61 1.92 3.63 0.34
CA LEU A 61 2.33 2.36 0.96
C LEU A 61 3.21 2.55 2.20
N GLU A 62 4.09 3.55 2.19
CA GLU A 62 4.95 3.88 3.33
C GLU A 62 4.13 4.45 4.49
N THR A 63 3.28 5.44 4.22
CA THR A 63 2.34 6.01 5.22
C THR A 63 1.45 4.93 5.83
N LEU A 64 0.98 3.99 5.00
CA LEU A 64 0.14 2.88 5.44
C LEU A 64 0.92 1.93 6.39
N ARG A 65 2.15 1.58 6.01
CA ARG A 65 3.04 0.72 6.81
C ARG A 65 3.36 1.34 8.17
N GLU A 66 3.70 2.62 8.20
CA GLU A 66 4.11 3.32 9.42
C GLU A 66 3.01 3.32 10.49
N LEU A 67 1.75 3.60 10.13
CA LEU A 67 0.68 3.53 11.14
C LEU A 67 0.44 2.09 11.57
N ARG A 68 0.56 1.12 10.66
CA ARG A 68 0.41 -0.30 11.01
C ARG A 68 1.48 -0.73 12.01
N GLU A 69 2.69 -0.22 11.89
CA GLU A 69 3.76 -0.44 12.88
C GLU A 69 3.44 0.21 14.23
N VAL A 70 2.91 1.43 14.23
CA VAL A 70 2.45 2.09 15.47
C VAL A 70 1.31 1.30 16.11
N ALA A 71 0.30 0.94 15.33
CA ALA A 71 -0.90 0.22 15.76
C ALA A 71 -0.60 -1.16 16.35
N ASP A 72 0.30 -1.92 15.70
CA ASP A 72 0.60 -3.30 16.10
C ASP A 72 1.60 -3.37 17.27
N TYR A 73 2.52 -2.40 17.39
CA TYR A 73 3.69 -2.53 18.26
C TYR A 73 3.87 -1.43 19.29
N GLN A 74 3.13 -0.32 19.20
CA GLN A 74 3.23 0.75 20.19
C GLN A 74 2.04 0.72 21.15
N VAL A 75 2.31 1.04 22.41
CA VAL A 75 1.30 1.15 23.48
C VAL A 75 0.53 2.49 23.39
N ILE A 76 0.65 3.19 22.26
CA ILE A 76 0.07 4.52 22.06
C ILE A 76 -1.23 4.35 21.30
N GLU A 77 -2.32 4.88 21.84
CA GLU A 77 -3.63 4.85 21.18
C GLU A 77 -3.59 5.64 19.87
N VAL A 78 -3.90 4.99 18.76
CA VAL A 78 -3.99 5.66 17.47
C VAL A 78 -5.31 6.41 17.38
N GLY A 79 -5.25 7.74 17.32
CA GLY A 79 -6.44 8.58 17.22
C GLY A 79 -7.30 8.25 15.98
N ARG A 80 -8.62 8.15 16.17
CA ARG A 80 -9.63 7.81 15.15
C ARG A 80 -9.43 8.52 13.81
N LYS A 81 -9.20 9.84 13.82
CA LYS A 81 -9.00 10.65 12.59
C LYS A 81 -7.82 10.16 11.75
N ARG A 82 -6.77 9.64 12.38
CA ARG A 82 -5.58 9.12 11.68
C ARG A 82 -5.91 7.81 10.97
N ILE A 83 -6.70 6.95 11.61
CA ILE A 83 -7.18 5.68 11.04
C ILE A 83 -8.16 5.91 9.90
N GLU A 84 -9.09 6.85 10.04
CA GLU A 84 -10.04 7.21 8.97
C GLU A 84 -9.30 7.69 7.71
N ARG A 85 -8.32 8.58 7.87
CA ARG A 85 -7.45 9.02 6.76
C ARG A 85 -6.73 7.83 6.13
N GLN A 86 -6.32 6.87 6.94
CA GLN A 86 -5.61 5.70 6.49
C GLN A 86 -6.49 4.76 5.67
N LEU A 87 -7.72 4.53 6.11
CA LEU A 87 -8.73 3.76 5.38
C LEU A 87 -9.05 4.42 4.03
N THR A 88 -9.17 5.75 4.01
CA THR A 88 -9.35 6.51 2.76
C THR A 88 -8.19 6.29 1.80
N LYS A 89 -6.93 6.46 2.26
CA LYS A 89 -5.74 6.22 1.43
C LYS A 89 -5.69 4.78 0.88
N ALA A 90 -5.94 3.79 1.73
CA ALA A 90 -5.94 2.38 1.32
C ALA A 90 -7.03 2.09 0.28
N LYS A 91 -8.23 2.66 0.47
CA LYS A 91 -9.35 2.53 -0.48
C LYS A 91 -9.02 3.17 -1.83
N GLU A 92 -8.52 4.40 -1.83
CA GLU A 92 -8.11 5.10 -3.06
C GLU A 92 -7.05 4.30 -3.82
N PHE A 93 -6.01 3.82 -3.10
CA PHE A 93 -4.94 3.03 -3.68
C PHE A 93 -5.44 1.72 -4.29
N PHE A 94 -6.30 1.00 -3.56
CA PHE A 94 -6.91 -0.23 -4.06
C PHE A 94 -7.74 0.02 -5.33
N GLN A 95 -8.56 1.07 -5.32
CA GLN A 95 -9.42 1.41 -6.46
C GLN A 95 -8.62 1.75 -7.71
N ILE A 96 -7.56 2.58 -7.60
CA ILE A 96 -6.75 2.92 -8.77
C ILE A 96 -6.01 1.70 -9.34
N VAL A 97 -5.49 0.83 -8.48
CA VAL A 97 -4.85 -0.43 -8.91
C VAL A 97 -5.86 -1.34 -9.59
N GLN A 98 -7.04 -1.52 -9.01
CA GLN A 98 -8.10 -2.34 -9.59
C GLN A 98 -8.47 -1.85 -10.98
N THR A 99 -8.70 -0.54 -11.14
CA THR A 99 -9.01 0.06 -12.44
C THR A 99 -7.90 -0.18 -13.47
N LYS A 100 -6.63 -0.10 -13.06
CA LYS A 100 -5.49 -0.27 -13.98
C LYS A 100 -5.24 -1.71 -14.40
N ILE A 101 -5.55 -2.69 -13.56
CA ILE A 101 -5.36 -4.12 -13.88
C ILE A 101 -6.50 -4.67 -14.75
N GLN A 102 -7.68 -4.05 -14.72
CA GLN A 102 -8.86 -4.45 -15.49
C GLN A 102 -8.92 -3.83 -16.91
N GLN A 103 -7.97 -2.95 -17.25
CA GLN A 103 -7.81 -2.34 -18.58
C GLN A 103 -6.90 -3.19 -19.46
#